data_AF-A0A7C1WAR3-F1
#
_entry.id   AF-A0A7C1WAR3-F1
#
_cell.length_a   1.000
_cell.length_b   1.000
_cell.length_c   1.000
_cell.angle_alpha   90.00
_cell.angle_beta   90.00
_cell.angle_gamma   90.00
#
_symmetry.space_group_name_H-M   'P 1'
#
loop_
_entity.id
_entity.type
_entity.pdbx_description
1 polymer ?
#
loop_
_entity_poly.entity_id
_entity_poly.type
_entity_poly.pdbx_seq_one_letter_code
_entity_poly.pdbx_strand_id
1 'polypeptide(L)'
;MDTFRIDQVFYLNLFITDLNGDPKTGLITSYTIYKASDDSVIVSGSLMDIGNGAYNASYIFTELGQFYIIYNTPSEYTNEIASILIESECAKSEELLRVLGLTGENKRILNTIYDSNQNLTYSYVKIYKNASDFVADINEIATYEMTATYSTNNEMQEMGVKRLT
;
A
#
# COMPACT_ATOMS: atom_id res chain seq x y z
N MET A 1 -4.66 -16.63 2.06
CA MET A 1 -3.38 -16.05 1.61
C MET A 1 -3.34 -14.68 2.23
N ASP A 2 -2.35 -14.45 3.07
CA ASP A 2 -2.26 -13.22 3.85
C ASP A 2 -1.36 -12.23 3.12
N THR A 3 -1.66 -10.93 3.22
CA THR A 3 -0.90 -9.87 2.55
C THR A 3 -0.09 -9.06 3.56
N PHE A 4 1.19 -8.87 3.28
CA PHE A 4 2.13 -8.12 4.12
C PHE A 4 2.89 -7.08 3.31
N ARG A 5 3.49 -6.13 4.02
CA ARG A 5 4.32 -5.09 3.43
C ARG A 5 5.78 -5.55 3.38
N ILE A 6 6.46 -5.15 2.31
CA ILE A 6 7.92 -5.26 2.22
C ILE A 6 8.59 -4.51 3.39
N ASP A 7 9.76 -4.99 3.81
CA ASP A 7 10.59 -4.45 4.89
C ASP A 7 9.93 -4.40 6.28
N GLN A 8 8.83 -5.14 6.47
CA GLN A 8 8.23 -5.38 7.78
C GLN A 8 8.59 -6.76 8.33
N VAL A 9 8.67 -6.84 9.65
CA VAL A 9 8.88 -8.11 10.36
C VAL A 9 7.63 -8.98 10.22
N PHE A 10 7.79 -10.13 9.59
CA PHE A 10 6.79 -11.19 9.53
C PHE A 10 7.11 -12.24 10.59
N TYR A 11 6.11 -12.59 11.41
CA TYR A 11 6.25 -13.62 12.44
C TYR A 11 5.76 -14.96 11.92
N LEU A 12 6.68 -15.92 11.85
CA LEU A 12 6.36 -17.31 11.57
C LEU A 12 5.88 -17.96 12.86
N ASN A 13 4.68 -18.53 12.84
CA ASN A 13 4.10 -19.20 14.00
C ASN A 13 3.59 -20.57 13.59
N LEU A 14 3.93 -21.57 14.40
CA LEU A 14 3.48 -22.94 14.25
C LEU A 14 2.96 -23.44 15.60
N PHE A 15 1.81 -24.10 15.59
CA PHE A 15 1.24 -24.72 16.78
C PHE A 15 1.13 -26.22 16.56
N ILE A 16 1.73 -27.01 17.46
CA ILE A 16 1.79 -28.47 17.34
C ILE A 16 1.06 -29.12 18.51
N THR A 17 0.15 -30.02 18.19
CA THR A 17 -0.53 -30.90 19.14
C THR A 17 -0.24 -32.37 18.82
N ASP A 18 -0.38 -33.26 19.80
CA ASP A 18 -0.47 -34.69 19.52
C ASP A 18 -1.87 -35.11 19.04
N LEU A 19 -2.06 -36.42 18.89
CA LEU A 19 -3.31 -37.03 18.47
C LEU A 19 -4.47 -36.82 19.46
N ASN A 20 -4.20 -36.47 20.72
CA ASN A 20 -5.23 -36.14 21.70
C ASN A 20 -5.58 -34.64 21.69
N GLY A 21 -4.87 -33.84 20.88
CA GLY A 21 -4.99 -32.39 20.87
C GLY A 21 -4.16 -31.71 21.98
N ASP A 22 -3.30 -32.45 22.68
CA ASP A 22 -2.45 -31.88 23.73
C ASP A 22 -1.24 -31.15 23.10
N PRO A 23 -0.93 -29.91 23.50
CA PRO A 23 0.20 -29.17 22.94
C PRO A 23 1.54 -29.83 23.20
N LYS A 24 2.44 -29.85 22.19
CA LYS A 24 3.76 -30.49 22.29
C LYS A 24 4.91 -29.52 22.19
N THR A 25 5.73 -29.50 23.23
CA THR A 25 6.95 -28.69 23.38
C THR A 25 8.20 -29.55 23.21
N GLY A 26 9.37 -28.92 23.10
CA GLY A 26 10.68 -29.56 23.01
C GLY A 26 10.99 -30.18 21.65
N LEU A 27 10.19 -29.92 20.62
CA LEU A 27 10.41 -30.48 19.29
C LEU A 27 11.44 -29.66 18.51
N ILE A 28 12.22 -30.34 17.67
CA ILE A 28 13.07 -29.68 16.67
C ILE A 28 12.21 -29.43 15.45
N THR A 29 11.90 -28.17 15.18
CA THR A 29 11.07 -27.76 14.04
C THR A 29 11.82 -26.73 13.20
N SER A 30 11.56 -26.72 11.90
CA SER A 30 12.22 -25.83 10.96
C SER A 30 11.26 -25.28 9.93
N TYR A 31 11.69 -24.25 9.21
CA TYR A 31 10.94 -23.66 8.11
C TYR A 31 11.84 -23.47 6.90
N THR A 32 11.24 -23.45 5.71
CA THR A 32 11.87 -22.97 4.48
C THR A 32 10.89 -22.09 3.73
N ILE A 33 11.36 -20.91 3.32
CA ILE A 33 10.60 -19.93 2.55
C ILE A 33 11.02 -20.03 1.10
N TYR A 34 10.04 -20.15 0.21
CA TYR A 34 10.22 -20.25 -1.22
C TYR A 34 9.53 -19.10 -1.93
N LYS A 35 10.11 -18.67 -3.04
CA LYS A 35 9.46 -17.75 -3.98
C LYS A 35 8.52 -18.54 -4.88
N ALA A 36 7.24 -18.15 -4.92
CA ALA A 36 6.22 -18.91 -5.64
C ALA A 36 6.35 -18.83 -7.17
N SER A 37 7.14 -17.89 -7.69
CA SER A 37 7.32 -17.70 -9.14
C SER A 37 8.23 -18.75 -9.78
N ASP A 38 9.19 -19.27 -9.03
CA ASP A 38 10.28 -20.11 -9.56
C ASP A 38 10.74 -21.21 -8.59
N ASP A 39 10.05 -21.38 -7.46
CA ASP A 39 10.37 -22.33 -6.39
C ASP A 39 11.80 -22.17 -5.84
N SER A 40 12.40 -20.99 -5.98
CA SER A 40 13.71 -20.70 -5.39
C SER A 40 13.61 -20.57 -3.88
N VAL A 41 14.59 -21.15 -3.17
CA VAL A 41 14.70 -21.01 -1.71
C VAL A 41 15.20 -19.61 -1.38
N ILE A 42 14.42 -18.88 -0.59
CA ILE A 42 14.79 -17.56 -0.05
C ILE A 42 15.59 -17.71 1.23
N VAL A 43 15.10 -18.53 2.17
CA VAL A 43 15.74 -18.76 3.47
C VAL A 43 15.25 -20.06 4.10
N SER A 44 16.09 -20.70 4.91
CA SER A 44 15.71 -21.79 5.81
C SER A 44 16.22 -21.50 7.22
N GLY A 45 15.49 -21.98 8.23
CA GLY A 45 15.89 -21.80 9.62
C GLY A 45 15.14 -22.72 10.59
N SER A 46 15.45 -22.64 11.87
CA SER A 46 14.73 -23.33 12.95
C SER A 46 13.68 -22.42 13.57
N LEU A 47 12.59 -23.00 14.04
CA LEU A 47 11.66 -22.29 14.93
C LEU A 47 12.08 -22.49 16.38
N MET A 48 11.90 -21.48 17.20
CA MET A 48 12.14 -21.53 18.64
C MET A 48 10.86 -21.96 19.36
N ASP A 49 10.95 -22.99 20.20
CA ASP A 49 9.88 -23.35 21.12
C ASP A 49 9.68 -22.24 22.16
N ILE A 50 8.46 -21.71 22.24
CA ILE A 50 8.06 -20.67 23.20
C ILE A 50 7.10 -21.19 24.27
N GLY A 51 6.90 -22.52 24.33
CA GLY A 51 6.04 -23.20 25.29
C GLY A 51 4.61 -23.41 24.78
N ASN A 52 3.86 -24.26 25.49
CA ASN A 52 2.47 -24.60 25.19
C ASN A 52 2.22 -25.03 23.73
N GLY A 53 3.18 -25.75 23.13
CA GLY A 53 3.09 -26.22 21.74
C GLY A 53 3.26 -25.16 20.66
N ALA A 54 3.60 -23.92 21.02
CA ALA A 54 3.84 -22.84 20.08
C ALA A 54 5.34 -22.71 19.75
N TYR A 55 5.62 -22.49 18.47
CA TYR A 55 6.95 -22.31 17.92
C TYR A 55 6.99 -21.05 17.07
N ASN A 56 8.04 -20.25 17.21
CA ASN A 56 8.15 -18.94 16.55
C ASN A 56 9.49 -18.74 15.84
N ALA A 57 9.45 -18.02 14.73
CA ALA A 57 10.60 -17.29 14.19
C ALA A 57 10.13 -15.95 13.61
N SER A 58 11.08 -15.14 13.14
CA SER A 58 10.76 -13.93 12.37
C SER A 58 11.64 -13.81 11.14
N TYR A 59 11.10 -13.16 10.11
CA TYR A 59 11.80 -12.87 8.87
C TYR A 59 11.34 -11.53 8.29
N ILE A 60 12.24 -10.83 7.60
CA ILE A 60 11.92 -9.57 6.90
C ILE A 60 12.03 -9.85 5.41
N PHE A 61 10.91 -9.69 4.70
CA PHE A 61 10.88 -9.81 3.25
C PHE A 61 11.37 -8.53 2.60
N THR A 62 12.40 -8.64 1.76
CA THR A 62 13.03 -7.54 1.02
C THR A 62 12.71 -7.58 -0.48
N GLU A 63 11.88 -8.54 -0.90
CA GLU A 63 11.41 -8.69 -2.28
C GLU A 63 9.89 -8.75 -2.32
N LEU A 64 9.32 -8.14 -3.36
CA LEU A 64 7.89 -8.21 -3.65
C LEU A 64 7.54 -9.55 -4.32
N GLY A 65 6.32 -10.01 -4.08
CA GLY A 65 5.76 -11.18 -4.75
C GLY A 65 5.07 -12.15 -3.81
N GLN A 66 4.66 -13.29 -4.36
CA GLN A 66 4.06 -14.36 -3.59
C GLN A 66 5.13 -15.35 -3.13
N PHE A 67 5.01 -15.79 -1.88
CA PHE A 67 5.90 -16.75 -1.24
C PHE A 67 5.07 -17.86 -0.58
N TYR A 68 5.65 -19.03 -0.44
CA TYR A 68 5.12 -20.07 0.42
C TYR A 68 6.17 -20.53 1.42
N ILE A 69 5.72 -20.92 2.60
CA ILE A 69 6.52 -21.33 3.73
C ILE A 69 6.17 -22.77 4.01
N ILE A 70 7.16 -23.65 4.00
CA ILE A 70 7.01 -25.05 4.42
C ILE A 70 7.56 -25.16 5.84
N TYR A 71 6.71 -25.57 6.77
CA TYR A 71 7.09 -25.93 8.13
C TYR A 71 7.37 -27.43 8.19
N ASN A 72 8.59 -27.78 8.57
CA ASN A 72 9.00 -29.16 8.75
C ASN A 72 8.98 -29.53 10.24
N THR A 73 8.22 -30.57 10.56
CA THR A 73 8.07 -31.14 11.90
C THR A 73 8.69 -32.54 11.97
N PRO A 74 8.93 -33.10 13.16
CA PRO A 74 9.37 -34.49 13.30
C PRO A 74 8.38 -35.49 12.68
N SER A 75 8.85 -36.70 12.36
CA SER A 75 8.10 -37.73 11.60
C SER A 75 6.74 -38.12 12.18
N GLU A 76 6.52 -37.88 13.48
CA GLU A 76 5.27 -38.19 14.17
C GLU A 76 4.21 -37.10 14.00
N TYR A 77 4.54 -35.98 13.37
CA TYR A 77 3.68 -34.81 13.19
C TYR A 77 3.53 -34.47 11.70
N THR A 78 2.55 -33.63 11.38
CA THR A 78 2.31 -33.17 10.02
C THR A 78 3.19 -31.95 9.70
N ASN A 79 3.73 -31.92 8.49
CA ASN A 79 4.26 -30.68 7.93
C ASN A 79 3.10 -29.76 7.55
N GLU A 80 3.34 -28.45 7.60
CA GLU A 80 2.35 -27.44 7.26
C GLU A 80 2.88 -26.51 6.16
N ILE A 81 1.97 -25.92 5.40
CA ILE A 81 2.30 -24.95 4.34
C ILE A 81 1.48 -23.67 4.56
N ALA A 82 2.15 -22.52 4.51
CA ALA A 82 1.51 -21.21 4.48
C ALA A 82 1.85 -20.45 3.21
N SER A 83 0.96 -19.58 2.74
CA SER A 83 1.18 -18.73 1.58
C SER A 83 0.95 -17.27 1.90
N ILE A 84 1.88 -16.42 1.50
CA ILE A 84 1.86 -14.98 1.76
C ILE A 84 2.10 -14.19 0.48
N LEU A 85 1.58 -12.97 0.43
CA LEU A 85 1.83 -12.00 -0.63
C LEU A 85 2.51 -10.77 -0.04
N ILE A 86 3.72 -10.45 -0.52
CA ILE A 86 4.46 -9.25 -0.15
C ILE A 86 4.22 -8.19 -1.22
N GLU A 87 3.61 -7.10 -0.81
CA GLU A 87 3.34 -5.95 -1.67
C GLU A 87 4.12 -4.73 -1.19
N SER A 88 4.48 -3.86 -2.14
CA SER A 88 4.95 -2.53 -1.78
C SER A 88 3.78 -1.76 -1.19
N GLU A 89 4.05 -0.84 -0.26
CA GLU A 89 3.06 0.16 0.13
C GLU A 89 2.74 1.04 -1.09
N CYS A 90 1.77 0.59 -1.89
CA CYS A 90 1.48 1.18 -3.18
C CYS A 90 0.45 2.29 -2.98
N ALA A 91 0.93 3.53 -2.83
CA ALA A 91 0.31 4.80 -3.28
C ALA A 91 -1.13 5.16 -2.85
N LYS A 92 -1.93 4.25 -2.28
CA LYS A 92 -3.32 4.50 -1.88
C LYS A 92 -3.38 5.56 -0.80
N SER A 93 -2.37 5.66 0.06
CA SER A 93 -2.27 6.72 1.06
C SER A 93 -2.30 8.10 0.41
N GLU A 94 -1.37 8.42 -0.49
CA GLU A 94 -1.26 9.79 -1.02
C GLU A 94 -2.45 10.15 -1.92
N GLU A 95 -2.91 9.23 -2.77
CA GLU A 95 -4.06 9.50 -3.63
C GLU A 95 -5.37 9.57 -2.83
N LEU A 96 -5.57 8.73 -1.81
CA LEU A 96 -6.72 8.86 -0.90
C LEU A 96 -6.63 10.14 -0.07
N LEU A 97 -5.47 10.49 0.46
CA LEU A 97 -5.28 11.74 1.20
C LEU A 97 -5.52 12.96 0.29
N ARG A 98 -5.18 12.87 -0.99
CA ARG A 98 -5.48 13.89 -2.01
C ARG A 98 -6.98 13.97 -2.33
N VAL A 99 -7.64 12.84 -2.58
CA VAL A 99 -9.10 12.78 -2.83
C VAL A 99 -9.90 13.27 -1.62
N LEU A 100 -9.44 12.94 -0.41
CA LEU A 100 -10.07 13.36 0.85
C LEU A 100 -9.72 14.81 1.26
N GLY A 101 -8.89 15.52 0.48
CA GLY A 101 -8.47 16.88 0.79
C GLY A 101 -7.60 17.00 2.06
N LEU A 102 -6.99 15.90 2.49
CA LEU A 102 -6.13 15.80 3.68
C LEU A 102 -4.66 16.15 3.37
N THR A 103 -4.34 16.49 2.12
CA THR A 103 -3.03 17.03 1.72
C THR A 103 -3.13 18.53 1.42
N GLY A 104 -2.18 19.29 1.93
CA GLY A 104 -2.00 20.68 1.53
C GLY A 104 -1.29 20.73 0.19
N GLU A 105 -2.04 20.81 -0.91
CA GLU A 105 -1.45 20.92 -2.24
C GLU A 105 -1.09 22.36 -2.58
N ASN A 106 0.11 22.55 -3.12
CA ASN A 106 0.50 23.82 -3.72
C ASN A 106 -0.24 23.97 -5.05
N LYS A 107 -1.20 24.88 -5.12
CA LYS A 107 -2.03 25.11 -6.31
C LYS A 107 -1.94 26.54 -6.79
N ARG A 108 -1.85 26.72 -8.11
CA ARG A 108 -1.81 28.02 -8.78
C ARG A 108 -3.00 28.14 -9.71
N ILE A 109 -3.74 29.26 -9.59
CA ILE A 109 -4.80 29.62 -10.54
C ILE A 109 -4.21 30.60 -11.54
N LEU A 110 -4.38 30.30 -12.82
CA LEU A 110 -3.77 31.01 -13.95
C LEU A 110 -4.84 31.36 -14.99
N ASN A 111 -4.55 32.38 -15.81
CA ASN A 111 -5.36 32.77 -16.97
C ASN A 111 -6.86 32.90 -16.65
N THR A 112 -7.17 33.56 -15.53
CA THR A 112 -8.54 33.80 -15.09
C THR A 112 -9.24 34.77 -16.03
N ILE A 113 -10.38 34.35 -16.58
CA ILE A 113 -11.26 35.20 -17.39
C ILE A 113 -12.55 35.43 -16.62
N TYR A 114 -12.98 36.69 -16.57
CA TYR A 114 -14.20 37.10 -15.92
C TYR A 114 -15.20 37.63 -16.95
N ASP A 115 -16.49 37.45 -16.69
CA ASP A 115 -17.56 38.10 -17.45
C ASP A 115 -17.72 39.59 -17.06
N SER A 116 -18.69 40.27 -17.67
CA SER A 116 -18.98 41.69 -17.37
C SER A 116 -19.46 41.95 -15.94
N ASN A 117 -19.93 40.91 -15.26
CA ASN A 117 -20.42 40.97 -13.88
C ASN A 117 -19.34 40.55 -12.87
N GLN A 118 -18.09 40.36 -13.32
CA GLN A 118 -16.95 39.90 -12.52
C GLN A 118 -17.09 38.47 -11.98
N ASN A 119 -17.88 37.62 -12.65
CA ASN A 119 -17.92 36.18 -12.35
C ASN A 119 -16.79 35.45 -13.09
N LEU A 120 -16.12 34.50 -12.43
CA LEU A 120 -15.04 33.72 -13.04
C LEU A 120 -15.60 32.66 -14.00
N THR A 121 -15.41 32.83 -15.31
CA THR A 121 -15.95 31.91 -16.33
C THR A 121 -14.94 30.89 -16.83
N TYR A 122 -13.64 31.19 -16.69
CA TYR A 122 -12.55 30.33 -17.16
C TYR A 122 -11.30 30.48 -16.30
N SER A 123 -10.59 29.38 -16.03
CA SER A 123 -9.23 29.42 -15.50
C SER A 123 -8.49 28.09 -15.72
N TYR A 124 -7.17 28.13 -15.54
CA TYR A 124 -6.38 26.93 -15.34
C TYR A 124 -5.97 26.78 -13.87
N VAL A 125 -6.00 25.56 -13.36
CA VAL A 125 -5.47 25.20 -12.06
C VAL A 125 -4.32 24.22 -12.25
N LYS A 126 -3.11 24.64 -11.87
CA LYS A 126 -1.94 23.76 -11.81
C LYS A 126 -1.68 23.32 -10.37
N ILE A 127 -1.32 22.05 -10.19
CA ILE A 127 -1.00 21.45 -8.89
C ILE A 127 0.46 21.01 -8.89
N TYR A 128 1.20 21.32 -7.83
CA TYR A 128 2.63 21.03 -7.72
C TYR A 128 2.94 20.21 -6.48
N LYS A 129 3.98 19.37 -6.59
CA LYS A 129 4.41 18.49 -5.50
C LYS A 129 5.03 19.26 -4.33
N ASN A 130 5.77 20.32 -4.61
CA ASN A 130 6.50 21.09 -3.61
C ASN A 130 6.43 22.60 -3.90
N ALA A 131 6.80 23.40 -2.91
CA ALA A 131 6.73 24.85 -2.99
C ALA A 131 7.72 25.46 -3.99
N SER A 132 8.91 24.87 -4.17
CA SER A 132 9.90 25.35 -5.14
C SER A 132 9.39 25.24 -6.58
N ASP A 133 8.79 24.11 -6.93
CA ASP A 133 8.18 23.86 -8.24
C ASP A 133 7.00 24.81 -8.49
N PHE A 134 6.18 25.07 -7.46
CA PHE A 134 5.09 26.06 -7.51
C PHE A 134 5.60 27.49 -7.80
N VAL A 135 6.67 27.92 -7.11
CA VAL A 135 7.25 29.26 -7.30
C VAL A 135 7.85 29.41 -8.70
N ALA A 136 8.55 28.37 -9.17
CA ALA A 136 9.20 28.36 -10.48
C ALA A 136 8.24 28.05 -11.65
N ASP A 137 7.01 27.60 -11.39
CA ASP A 137 6.05 27.09 -12.38
C ASP A 137 6.64 25.99 -13.27
N ILE A 138 7.19 24.95 -12.64
CA ILE A 138 7.77 23.78 -13.31
C ILE A 138 7.25 22.50 -12.66
N ASN A 139 7.34 21.36 -13.36
CA ASN A 139 7.04 20.03 -12.83
C ASN A 139 5.65 19.90 -12.18
N GLU A 140 4.62 20.44 -12.82
CA GLU A 140 3.25 20.25 -12.35
C GLU A 140 2.86 18.76 -12.30
N ILE A 141 2.14 18.36 -11.26
CA ILE A 141 1.56 17.02 -11.13
C ILE A 141 0.37 16.86 -12.08
N ALA A 142 -0.43 17.92 -12.19
CA ALA A 142 -1.64 17.93 -12.98
C ALA A 142 -2.04 19.36 -13.33
N THR A 143 -2.66 19.50 -14.51
CA THR A 143 -3.29 20.75 -14.95
C THR A 143 -4.76 20.51 -15.22
N TYR A 144 -5.60 21.38 -14.68
CA TYR A 144 -7.05 21.35 -14.86
C TYR A 144 -7.50 22.64 -15.55
N GLU A 145 -8.37 22.48 -16.53
CA GLU A 145 -9.19 23.55 -17.05
C GLU A 145 -10.49 23.62 -16.25
N MET A 146 -10.84 24.80 -15.77
CA MET A 146 -12.09 25.07 -15.07
C MET A 146 -12.94 26.04 -15.89
N THR A 147 -14.20 25.69 -16.09
CA THR A 147 -15.22 26.54 -16.73
C THR A 147 -16.42 26.71 -15.81
N ALA A 148 -17.09 27.84 -15.89
CA ALA A 148 -18.35 28.06 -15.19
C ALA A 148 -19.30 28.94 -15.98
N THR A 149 -20.60 28.69 -15.82
CA THR A 149 -21.68 29.52 -16.37
C THR A 149 -22.53 30.08 -15.24
N TYR A 150 -23.06 31.29 -15.45
CA TYR A 150 -23.84 32.01 -14.45
C TYR A 150 -25.17 32.45 -15.04
N SER A 151 -26.20 32.51 -14.19
CA SER A 151 -27.50 33.07 -14.54
C SER A 151 -27.43 34.59 -14.64
N THR A 152 -28.52 35.21 -15.11
CA THR A 152 -28.65 36.69 -15.13
C THR A 152 -28.63 37.31 -13.74
N ASN A 153 -28.84 36.53 -12.68
CA ASN A 153 -28.78 36.96 -11.28
C ASN A 153 -27.39 36.73 -10.65
N ASN A 154 -26.36 36.39 -11.44
CA ASN A 154 -25.02 36.03 -10.98
C ASN A 154 -24.94 34.76 -10.13
N GLU A 155 -25.88 33.84 -10.30
CA GLU A 155 -25.86 32.53 -9.62
C GLU A 155 -25.18 31.51 -10.53
N MET A 156 -24.20 30.77 -10.01
CA MET A 156 -23.53 29.71 -10.79
C MET A 156 -24.54 28.63 -11.17
N GLN A 157 -24.63 28.33 -12.47
CA GLN A 157 -25.54 27.31 -13.02
C GLN A 157 -24.81 26.00 -13.29
N GLU A 158 -23.63 26.07 -13.93
CA GLU A 158 -22.81 24.92 -14.26
C GLU A 158 -21.36 25.18 -13.94
N MET A 159 -20.65 24.13 -13.54
CA MET A 159 -19.21 24.12 -13.35
C MET A 159 -18.63 22.90 -14.06
N GLY A 160 -17.65 23.13 -14.93
CA GLY A 160 -16.89 22.11 -15.63
C GLY A 160 -15.45 22.04 -15.12
N VAL A 161 -14.94 20.84 -14.92
CA VAL A 161 -13.52 20.60 -14.61
C VAL A 161 -13.00 19.52 -15.54
N LYS A 162 -11.95 19.82 -16.30
CA LYS A 162 -11.31 18.89 -17.24
C LYS A 162 -9.82 18.81 -16.97
N ARG A 163 -9.31 17.61 -16.71
CA ARG A 163 -7.87 17.37 -16.63
C ARG A 163 -7.25 17.44 -18.03
N LEU A 164 -6.16 18.20 -18.17
CA LEU A 164 -5.42 18.35 -19.43
C LEU A 164 -4.16 17.47 -19.46
N THR A 165 -3.46 17.40 -18.34
CA THR A 165 -2.24 16.61 -18.10
C THR A 165 -2.25 16.03 -16.70
#